data_AF-A0A218ZTC5-F1
#
_entry.id   AF-A0A218ZTC5-F1
#
_cell.length_a   1.000
_cell.length_b   1.000
_cell.length_c   1.000
_cell.angle_alpha   90.00
_cell.angle_beta   90.00
_cell.angle_gamma   90.00
#
_symmetry.space_group_name_H-M   'P 1'
#
loop_
_entity.id
_entity.type
_entity.pdbx_description
1 polymer ?
#
loop_
_entity_poly.entity_id
_entity_poly.type
_entity_poly.pdbx_seq_one_letter_code
_entity_poly.pdbx_strand_id
1 'polypeptide(L)'
;MGRVQRIKKTVGSVTYVYERTPYYDPTIKNTKYHYKYVGRETGGEVKKVRSFFLRRSLIYGPFIPLLTVVESLGMNDILNRHLTGEETQKLLALAISKVVR
;
A
#
# COMPACT_ATOMS: atom_id res chain seq x y z
N MET A 1 28.46 19.90 -5.82
CA MET A 1 27.13 19.26 -5.69
C MET A 1 26.12 20.10 -6.44
N GLY A 2 25.39 19.52 -7.41
CA GLY A 2 24.47 20.29 -8.23
C GLY A 2 23.20 20.72 -7.48
N ARG A 3 22.65 21.88 -7.84
CA ARG A 3 21.42 22.42 -7.24
C ARG A 3 20.22 21.49 -7.52
N VAL A 4 19.44 21.20 -6.49
CA VAL A 4 18.17 20.45 -6.62
C VAL A 4 17.18 21.27 -7.45
N GLN A 5 16.57 20.66 -8.46
CA GLN A 5 15.56 21.27 -9.31
C GLN A 5 14.23 20.54 -9.18
N ARG A 6 13.11 21.26 -9.14
CA ARG A 6 11.78 20.66 -9.18
C ARG A 6 11.30 20.52 -10.62
N ILE A 7 10.72 19.36 -10.94
CA ILE A 7 10.12 19.05 -12.22
C ILE A 7 8.70 18.56 -12.00
N LYS A 8 7.81 18.92 -12.92
CA LYS A 8 6.45 18.39 -13.00
C LYS A 8 6.34 17.45 -14.19
N LYS A 9 5.69 16.30 -13.99
CA LYS A 9 5.37 15.34 -15.05
C LYS A 9 3.88 15.04 -15.01
N THR A 10 3.18 15.39 -16.08
CA THR A 10 1.75 15.13 -16.24
C THR A 10 1.55 13.77 -16.89
N VAL A 11 0.69 12.94 -16.31
CA VAL A 11 0.26 11.64 -16.84
C VAL A 11 -1.26 11.57 -16.72
N GLY A 12 -1.96 11.63 -17.85
CA GLY A 12 -3.42 11.78 -17.87
C GLY A 12 -3.85 13.09 -17.22
N SER A 13 -4.79 13.02 -16.26
CA SER A 13 -5.27 14.17 -15.47
C SER A 13 -4.42 14.48 -14.24
N VAL A 14 -3.32 13.75 -14.01
CA VAL A 14 -2.53 13.83 -12.79
C VAL A 14 -1.15 14.43 -13.05
N THR A 15 -0.81 15.47 -12.29
CA THR A 15 0.54 16.06 -12.29
C THR A 15 1.35 15.55 -11.11
N TYR A 16 2.47 14.88 -11.40
CA TYR A 16 3.43 14.38 -10.42
C TYR A 16 4.62 15.32 -10.32
N VAL A 17 5.11 15.54 -9.10
CA VAL A 17 6.23 16.43 -8.81
C VAL A 17 7.43 15.61 -8.34
N TYR A 18 8.58 15.89 -8.95
CA TYR A 18 9.85 15.26 -8.64
C TYR A 18 10.90 16.33 -8.35
N GLU A 19 11.85 16.00 -7.49
CA GLU A 19 13.12 16.71 -7.35
C GLU A 19 14.19 15.95 -8.11
N ARG A 20 14.97 16.65 -8.95
CA ARG A 20 16.14 16.08 -9.61
C ARG A 20 17.42 16.71 -9.11
N THR A 21 18.45 15.89 -8.94
CA THR A 21 19.81 16.32 -8.61
C THR A 21 20.76 15.83 -9.69
N PRO A 22 21.48 16.72 -10.39
CA PRO A 22 22.43 16.29 -11.41
C PRO A 22 23.68 15.68 -10.78
N TYR A 23 24.21 14.65 -11.43
CA TYR A 23 25.52 14.06 -11.14
C TYR A 23 26.23 13.73 -12.45
N TYR A 24 27.56 13.83 -12.46
CA TYR A 24 28.36 13.46 -13.63
C TYR A 24 28.60 11.95 -13.62
N ASP A 25 28.29 11.28 -14.72
CA ASP A 25 28.62 9.88 -14.93
C ASP A 25 29.91 9.79 -15.78
N PRO A 26 31.04 9.35 -15.19
CA PRO A 26 32.32 9.31 -15.87
C PRO A 26 32.38 8.23 -16.96
N THR A 27 31.53 7.21 -16.89
CA THR A 27 31.53 6.09 -17.85
C THR A 27 31.00 6.53 -19.20
N ILE A 28 29.88 7.25 -19.19
CA ILE A 28 29.23 7.74 -20.41
C ILE A 28 29.60 9.20 -20.73
N LYS A 29 30.48 9.80 -19.91
CA LYS A 29 30.93 11.19 -20.01
C LYS A 29 29.79 12.20 -20.13
N ASN A 30 28.69 11.99 -19.40
CA ASN A 30 27.48 12.81 -19.50
C ASN A 30 26.85 13.05 -18.11
N THR A 31 26.02 14.09 -18.00
CA THR A 31 25.29 14.41 -16.77
C THR A 31 24.01 13.58 -16.70
N LYS A 32 23.88 12.80 -15.62
CA LYS A 32 22.67 12.08 -15.25
C LYS A 32 21.96 12.77 -14.09
N TYR A 33 20.78 12.29 -13.74
CA TYR A 33 19.94 12.87 -12.70
C TYR A 33 19.41 11.79 -11.77
N HIS A 34 19.54 12.01 -10.47
CA HIS A 34 18.75 11.28 -9.48
C HIS A 34 17.40 11.94 -9.35
N TYR A 35 16.33 11.15 -9.40
CA TYR A 35 14.96 11.64 -9.23
C TYR A 35 14.42 11.19 -7.88
N LYS A 36 13.82 12.12 -7.14
CA LYS A 36 13.13 11.88 -5.88
C LYS A 36 11.68 12.31 -6.04
N TYR A 37 10.75 11.39 -5.79
CA TYR A 37 9.33 11.71 -5.83
C TYR A 37 8.93 12.59 -4.64
N VAL A 38 8.28 13.72 -4.93
CA VAL A 38 7.83 14.70 -3.91
C VAL A 38 6.35 14.49 -3.61
N GLY A 39 5.52 14.32 -4.63
CA GLY A 39 4.09 14.17 -4.46
C GLY A 39 3.29 14.41 -5.73
N ARG A 40 1.97 14.49 -5.57
CA ARG A 40 1.01 14.83 -6.62
C ARG A 40 0.55 16.27 -6.41
N GLU A 41 0.45 17.03 -7.49
CA GLU A 41 -0.18 18.36 -7.46
C GLU A 41 -1.70 18.18 -7.40
N THR A 42 -2.35 18.77 -6.41
CA THR A 42 -3.81 18.74 -6.24
C THR A 42 -4.25 20.07 -5.64
N GLY A 43 -4.96 20.89 -6.42
CA GLY A 43 -5.44 22.21 -5.98
C GLY A 43 -4.32 23.24 -5.74
N GLY A 44 -3.26 23.23 -6.57
CA GLY A 44 -2.12 24.15 -6.45
C GLY A 44 -1.07 23.76 -5.39
N GLU A 45 -1.35 22.74 -4.57
CA GLU A 45 -0.41 22.23 -3.57
C GLU A 45 0.17 20.87 -3.96
N VAL A 46 1.43 20.64 -3.64
CA VAL A 46 2.10 19.35 -3.83
C VAL A 46 1.86 18.48 -2.59
N LYS A 47 0.91 17.54 -2.69
CA LYS A 47 0.60 16.59 -1.62
C LYS A 47 1.32 15.28 -1.88
N LYS A 48 2.17 14.89 -0.93
CA LYS A 48 2.78 13.56 -0.94
C LYS A 48 1.64 12.55 -0.83
N VAL A 49 1.50 11.68 -1.82
CA VAL A 49 0.55 10.56 -1.73
C VAL A 49 1.03 9.72 -0.56
N ARG A 50 0.29 9.74 0.55
CA ARG A 50 0.62 8.89 1.70
C ARG A 50 0.50 7.45 1.22
N SER A 51 1.63 6.77 1.09
CA SER A 51 1.67 5.31 1.11
C SER A 51 1.45 4.89 2.56
N PHE A 52 0.23 5.05 3.08
CA PHE A 52 -0.17 4.28 4.25
C PHE A 52 -0.41 2.85 3.75
N PHE A 53 0.68 2.18 3.35
CA PHE A 53 0.64 0.74 3.28
C PHE A 53 0.41 0.31 4.72
N LEU A 54 -0.77 -0.25 4.98
CA LEU A 54 -0.94 -1.15 6.11
C LEU A 54 0.17 -2.19 5.95
N ARG A 55 1.31 -2.01 6.63
CA ARG A 55 2.46 -2.92 6.52
C ARG A 55 2.07 -4.37 6.87
N ARG A 56 0.90 -4.54 7.50
CA ARG A 56 0.30 -5.80 7.91
C ARG A 56 -0.82 -6.32 6.99
N SER A 57 -1.31 -5.55 6.01
CA SER A 57 -2.43 -6.00 5.14
C SER A 57 -2.04 -7.09 4.14
N LEU A 58 -0.75 -7.41 4.01
CA LEU A 58 -0.25 -8.46 3.12
C LEU A 58 0.38 -9.64 3.89
N ILE A 59 0.30 -9.66 5.22
CA ILE A 59 0.83 -10.78 6.00
C ILE A 59 -0.30 -11.83 6.10
N TYR A 60 -0.41 -12.69 5.09
CA TYR A 60 -1.40 -13.78 5.07
C TYR A 60 -1.02 -14.95 6.01
N GLY A 61 0.26 -15.08 6.36
CA GLY A 61 0.78 -16.19 7.17
C GLY A 61 0.03 -16.45 8.48
N PRO A 62 -0.24 -15.42 9.32
CA PRO A 62 -1.02 -15.57 10.55
C PRO A 62 -2.48 -16.00 10.35
N PHE A 63 -3.05 -15.77 9.17
CA PHE A 63 -4.44 -16.13 8.87
C PHE A 63 -4.57 -17.63 8.56
N ILE A 64 -3.55 -18.26 7.97
CA ILE A 64 -3.57 -19.68 7.61
C ILE A 64 -3.94 -20.58 8.82
N PRO A 65 -3.21 -20.54 9.95
CA PRO A 65 -3.54 -21.40 11.09
C PRO A 65 -4.91 -21.06 11.70
N LEU A 66 -5.32 -19.79 11.68
CA LEU A 66 -6.63 -19.38 12.20
C LEU A 66 -7.78 -19.89 11.33
N LEU A 67 -7.63 -19.85 10.00
CA LEU A 67 -8.61 -20.42 9.07
C LEU A 67 -8.70 -21.94 9.24
N THR A 68 -7.57 -22.63 9.39
CA THR A 68 -7.55 -24.07 9.68
C THR A 68 -8.26 -24.41 11.00
N VAL A 69 -8.08 -23.60 12.04
CA VAL A 69 -8.79 -23.77 13.32
C VAL A 69 -10.31 -23.60 13.13
N VAL A 70 -10.73 -22.54 12.43
CA VAL A 70 -12.15 -22.26 12.13
C VAL A 70 -12.80 -23.43 11.38
N GLU A 71 -12.11 -23.99 10.39
CA GLU A 71 -12.55 -25.17 9.65
C GLU A 71 -12.59 -26.42 10.53
N SER A 72 -11.52 -26.70 11.29
CA SER A 72 -11.42 -27.90 12.14
C SER A 72 -12.49 -27.95 13.24
N LEU A 73 -12.92 -26.79 13.73
CA LEU A 73 -13.96 -26.66 14.74
C LEU A 73 -15.37 -26.63 14.14
N GLY A 74 -15.50 -26.68 12.80
CA GLY A 74 -16.78 -26.58 12.12
C GLY A 74 -17.50 -25.27 12.40
N MET A 75 -16.77 -24.19 12.69
CA MET A 75 -17.37 -22.92 13.12
C MET A 75 -18.31 -22.34 12.06
N ASN A 76 -17.99 -22.54 10.77
CA ASN A 76 -18.88 -22.14 9.68
C ASN A 76 -20.24 -22.83 9.79
N ASP A 77 -20.26 -24.15 10.02
CA ASP A 77 -21.50 -24.92 10.12
C ASP A 77 -22.31 -24.57 11.37
N ILE A 78 -21.62 -24.26 12.47
CA ILE A 78 -22.27 -23.82 13.71
C ILE A 78 -22.92 -22.44 13.53
N LEU A 79 -22.18 -21.49 12.96
CA LEU A 79 -22.66 -20.12 12.77
C LEU A 79 -23.77 -20.03 11.71
N ASN A 80 -23.67 -20.81 10.64
CA ASN A 80 -24.69 -20.87 9.58
C ASN A 80 -26.04 -21.43 10.04
N ARG A 81 -26.13 -22.06 11.23
CA ARG A 81 -27.43 -22.43 11.84
C ARG A 81 -28.18 -21.23 12.40
N HIS A 82 -27.48 -20.13 12.68
CA HIS A 82 -28.02 -18.95 13.35
C HIS A 82 -27.92 -17.67 12.52
N LEU A 83 -27.04 -17.65 11.54
CA LEU A 83 -26.71 -16.51 10.70
C LEU A 83 -26.74 -16.91 9.22
N THR A 84 -26.93 -15.93 8.35
CA THR A 84 -26.70 -16.13 6.91
C THR A 84 -25.22 -16.36 6.63
N GLY A 85 -24.90 -17.00 5.50
CA GLY A 85 -23.50 -17.24 5.11
C GLY A 85 -22.67 -15.95 5.03
N GLU A 86 -23.28 -14.85 4.60
CA GLU A 86 -22.62 -13.53 4.53
C GLU A 86 -22.32 -12.98 5.93
N GLU A 87 -23.25 -13.09 6.87
CA GLU A 87 -23.08 -12.67 8.26
C GLU A 87 -22.05 -13.52 8.99
N THR A 88 -22.06 -14.83 8.78
CA THR A 88 -21.05 -15.77 9.29
C THR A 88 -19.65 -15.35 8.84
N GLN A 89 -19.46 -15.08 7.54
CA GLN A 89 -18.16 -14.65 7.04
C GLN A 89 -17.72 -13.30 7.59
N LYS A 90 -18.64 -12.32 7.70
CA LYS A 90 -18.35 -11.01 8.32
C LYS A 90 -17.91 -11.17 9.77
N LEU A 91 -18.63 -11.99 10.55
CA LEU A 91 -18.33 -12.23 11.96
C LEU A 91 -16.97 -12.92 12.15
N LEU A 92 -16.68 -13.95 11.36
CA LEU A 92 -15.39 -14.64 11.38
C LEU A 92 -14.25 -13.72 10.97
N ALA A 93 -14.42 -12.92 9.92
CA ALA A 93 -13.42 -11.94 9.49
C ALA A 93 -13.12 -10.89 10.58
N LEU A 94 -14.14 -10.39 11.27
CA LEU A 94 -13.99 -9.47 12.39
C LEU A 94 -13.29 -10.14 13.59
N ALA A 95 -13.64 -11.39 13.91
CA ALA A 95 -13.01 -12.13 14.99
C ALA A 95 -11.52 -12.40 14.71
N ILE A 96 -11.20 -12.91 13.52
CA ILE A 96 -9.83 -13.21 13.09
C ILE A 96 -8.99 -11.93 13.05
N SER A 97 -9.51 -10.83 12.49
CA SER A 97 -8.78 -9.55 12.44
C SER A 97 -8.47 -8.99 13.83
N LYS A 98 -9.30 -9.28 14.84
CA LYS A 98 -9.05 -8.90 16.24
C LYS A 98 -7.91 -9.71 16.88
N VAL A 99 -7.73 -10.97 16.47
CA VAL A 99 -6.68 -11.86 16.99
C VAL A 99 -5.31 -11.58 16.37
N VAL A 100 -5.26 -11.25 15.07
CA VAL A 100 -4.02 -11.00 14.30
C VAL A 100 -3.36 -9.63 14.62
N ARG A 101 -3.70 -9.01 15.75
CA ARG A 101 -3.47 -7.58 16.03
C ARG A 101 -2.03 -7.09 15.88
#